data_AF-A0A2D5Z8I5-F1
#
_entry.id   AF-A0A2D5Z8I5-F1
#
_cell.length_a   1.000
_cell.length_b   1.000
_cell.length_c   1.000
_cell.angle_alpha   90.00
_cell.angle_beta   90.00
_cell.angle_gamma   90.00
#
_symmetry.space_group_name_H-M   'P 1'
#
loop_
_entity.id
_entity.type
_entity.pdbx_description
1 polymer ?
#
loop_
_entity_poly.entity_id
_entity_poly.type
_entity_poly.pdbx_seq_one_letter_code
_entity_poly.pdbx_strand_id
1 'polypeptide(L)'
;MAEAPDIILITSDQQRGDCLGIEGHPALQTPNLDHLGASGTRFRRAYAESPSCIPARRSLMTGTAPAAHGMVGFRDGVAWNPAHTLAGTLARAGYETVMIGKLHLWPRRRPFGFERMLLADWTGDDGHNDYVRWLRREHGVIGVDPAMAHGVSPNSWVSRPHHLPETQMHTFWCIEEAMRFLQQREGRRPLFLN
;
A
#
# COMPACT_ATOMS: atom_id res chain seq x y z
N MET A 1 -6.30 32.20 1.41
CA MET A 1 -5.88 30.97 0.70
C MET A 1 -6.58 29.81 1.39
N ALA A 2 -7.19 28.87 0.65
CA ALA A 2 -7.79 27.70 1.27
C ALA A 2 -6.69 26.85 1.95
N GLU A 3 -7.00 26.27 3.11
CA GLU A 3 -6.10 25.35 3.80
C GLU A 3 -5.88 24.11 2.94
N ALA A 4 -4.62 23.65 2.84
CA ALA A 4 -4.28 22.47 2.04
C ALA A 4 -4.93 21.22 2.66
N PRO A 5 -5.61 20.37 1.88
CA PRO A 5 -6.31 19.21 2.42
C PRO A 5 -5.34 18.08 2.75
N ASP A 6 -5.69 17.29 3.75
CA ASP A 6 -5.09 15.97 3.97
C ASP A 6 -5.48 15.01 2.83
N ILE A 7 -4.56 14.11 2.48
CA ILE A 7 -4.68 13.15 1.39
C ILE A 7 -4.39 11.75 1.97
N ILE A 8 -5.36 10.85 1.88
CA ILE A 8 -5.19 9.44 2.20
C ILE A 8 -5.33 8.62 0.92
N LEU A 9 -4.27 7.93 0.52
CA LEU A 9 -4.20 7.10 -0.68
C LEU A 9 -4.27 5.62 -0.31
N ILE A 10 -5.49 5.10 -0.19
CA ILE A 10 -5.72 3.67 0.10
C ILE A 10 -5.44 2.86 -1.16
N THR A 11 -4.44 1.97 -1.09
CA THR A 11 -4.05 1.10 -2.20
C THR A 11 -4.20 -0.37 -1.84
N SER A 12 -5.04 -1.10 -2.55
CA SER A 12 -5.11 -2.57 -2.48
C SER A 12 -4.12 -3.21 -3.45
N ASP A 13 -3.80 -4.49 -3.23
CA ASP A 13 -2.93 -5.26 -4.14
C ASP A 13 -3.75 -6.32 -4.88
N GLN A 14 -3.57 -6.40 -6.21
CA GLN A 14 -4.27 -7.33 -7.11
C GLN A 14 -5.82 -7.29 -7.08
N GLN A 15 -6.43 -6.20 -6.61
CA GLN A 15 -7.89 -6.06 -6.68
C GLN A 15 -8.35 -5.83 -8.12
N ARG A 16 -9.26 -6.66 -8.61
CA ARG A 16 -9.93 -6.43 -9.90
C ARG A 16 -10.95 -5.30 -9.77
N GLY A 17 -11.13 -4.54 -10.85
CA GLY A 17 -12.09 -3.43 -10.88
C GLY A 17 -13.55 -3.87 -10.71
N ASP A 18 -13.89 -5.13 -10.96
CA ASP A 18 -15.23 -5.70 -10.76
C ASP A 18 -15.43 -6.38 -9.40
N CYS A 19 -14.39 -6.44 -8.54
CA CYS A 19 -14.48 -6.98 -7.19
C CYS A 19 -14.95 -5.91 -6.17
N LEU A 20 -16.11 -5.32 -6.43
CA LEU A 20 -16.77 -4.32 -5.58
C LEU A 20 -18.30 -4.51 -5.63
N GLY A 21 -18.97 -4.34 -4.48
CA GLY A 21 -20.43 -4.40 -4.36
C GLY A 21 -21.11 -3.34 -5.24
N ILE A 22 -20.57 -2.12 -5.28
CA ILE A 22 -21.09 -1.02 -6.12
C ILE A 22 -20.94 -1.28 -7.64
N GLU A 23 -20.14 -2.27 -8.05
CA GLU A 23 -20.06 -2.74 -9.44
C GLU A 23 -21.03 -3.89 -9.74
N GLY A 24 -21.90 -4.25 -8.79
CA GLY A 24 -22.91 -5.31 -8.96
C GLY A 24 -22.36 -6.72 -8.75
N HIS A 25 -21.24 -6.87 -8.04
CA HIS A 25 -20.67 -8.19 -7.76
C HIS A 25 -21.68 -9.06 -6.97
N PRO A 26 -21.95 -10.31 -7.38
CA PRO A 26 -23.08 -11.09 -6.86
C PRO A 26 -22.91 -11.55 -5.40
N ALA A 27 -21.70 -11.48 -4.85
CA ALA A 27 -21.38 -12.02 -3.52
C ALA A 27 -20.52 -11.12 -2.63
N LEU A 28 -19.92 -10.04 -3.17
CA LEU A 28 -19.00 -9.23 -2.37
C LEU A 28 -19.77 -8.13 -1.66
N GLN A 29 -19.52 -7.99 -0.37
CA GLN A 29 -20.05 -6.89 0.44
C GLN A 29 -18.89 -5.94 0.75
N THR A 30 -18.90 -4.76 0.12
CA THR A 30 -17.87 -3.73 0.32
C THR A 30 -18.45 -2.41 0.78
N PRO A 31 -19.29 -2.38 1.85
CA PRO A 31 -20.11 -1.22 2.18
C PRO A 31 -19.31 0.07 2.38
N ASN A 32 -18.09 -0.01 2.95
CA ASN A 32 -17.23 1.17 3.14
C ASN A 32 -16.67 1.71 1.81
N LEU A 33 -16.25 0.84 0.89
CA LEU A 33 -15.77 1.25 -0.44
C LEU A 33 -16.91 1.70 -1.33
N ASP A 34 -18.08 1.06 -1.20
CA ASP A 34 -19.30 1.45 -1.91
C ASP A 34 -19.75 2.84 -1.45
N HIS A 35 -19.71 3.11 -0.14
CA HIS A 35 -20.00 4.44 0.41
C HIS A 35 -19.00 5.49 -0.10
N LEU A 36 -17.70 5.18 -0.13
CA LEU A 36 -16.68 6.10 -0.68
C LEU A 36 -16.92 6.39 -2.17
N GLY A 37 -17.24 5.35 -2.96
CA GLY A 37 -17.53 5.49 -4.37
C GLY A 37 -18.84 6.23 -4.67
N ALA A 38 -19.84 6.14 -3.78
CA ALA A 38 -21.13 6.82 -3.92
C ALA A 38 -21.12 8.26 -3.41
N SER A 39 -20.32 8.57 -2.38
CA SER A 39 -20.20 9.93 -1.82
C SER A 39 -19.16 10.78 -2.54
N GLY A 40 -18.24 10.16 -3.29
CA GLY A 40 -17.19 10.83 -4.06
C GLY A 40 -17.38 10.73 -5.57
N THR A 41 -16.25 10.73 -6.29
CA THR A 41 -16.21 10.49 -7.74
C THR A 41 -15.67 9.09 -8.01
N ARG A 42 -16.41 8.30 -8.80
CA ARG A 42 -16.03 6.93 -9.17
C ARG A 42 -15.61 6.84 -10.65
N PHE A 43 -14.40 6.35 -10.87
CA PHE A 43 -13.86 6.10 -12.20
C PHE A 43 -14.07 4.63 -12.61
N ARG A 44 -15.12 4.36 -13.40
CA ARG A 44 -15.46 2.99 -13.86
C ARG A 44 -14.50 2.42 -14.92
N ARG A 45 -13.61 3.27 -15.44
CA ARG A 45 -12.64 2.95 -16.49
C ARG A 45 -11.23 3.39 -16.05
N ALA A 46 -10.87 3.03 -14.83
CA ALA A 46 -9.53 3.23 -14.29
C ALA A 46 -8.67 1.99 -14.58
N TYR A 47 -7.59 2.17 -15.35
CA TYR A 47 -6.71 1.09 -15.76
C TYR A 47 -5.34 1.25 -15.10
N ALA A 48 -4.77 0.14 -14.61
CA ALA A 48 -3.38 0.12 -14.21
C ALA A 48 -2.50 0.22 -15.46
N GLU A 49 -1.48 1.08 -15.41
CA GLU A 49 -0.53 1.27 -16.51
C GLU A 49 0.25 -0.01 -16.85
N SER A 50 0.42 -0.90 -15.87
CA SER A 50 0.98 -2.23 -16.07
C SER A 50 0.26 -3.23 -15.18
N PRO A 51 -0.12 -4.43 -15.68
CA PRO A 51 -0.73 -5.49 -14.86
C PRO A 51 0.33 -6.25 -14.03
N SER A 52 1.27 -5.52 -13.42
CA SER A 52 2.30 -6.05 -12.55
C SER A 52 2.63 -5.04 -11.44
N CYS A 53 2.79 -5.52 -10.21
CA CYS A 53 2.78 -4.67 -9.02
C CYS A 53 3.91 -3.62 -8.99
N ILE A 54 5.17 -4.00 -9.25
CA ILE A 54 6.31 -3.08 -9.23
C ILE A 54 6.18 -1.97 -10.29
N PRO A 55 5.96 -2.27 -11.59
CA PRO A 55 5.80 -1.22 -12.58
C PRO A 55 4.57 -0.35 -12.35
N ALA A 56 3.44 -0.93 -11.92
CA ALA A 56 2.25 -0.16 -11.57
C ALA A 56 2.52 0.84 -10.44
N ARG A 57 3.23 0.42 -9.39
CA ARG A 57 3.61 1.27 -8.25
C ARG A 57 4.59 2.36 -8.64
N ARG A 58 5.58 2.07 -9.50
CA ARG A 58 6.47 3.11 -10.06
C ARG A 58 5.70 4.12 -10.90
N SER A 59 4.74 3.66 -11.71
CA SER A 59 3.86 4.54 -12.48
C SER A 59 2.99 5.41 -11.58
N LEU A 60 2.35 4.83 -10.56
CA LEU A 60 1.58 5.57 -9.56
C LEU A 60 2.43 6.63 -8.84
N MET A 61 3.67 6.29 -8.48
CA MET A 61 4.57 7.21 -7.78
C MET A 61 5.16 8.30 -8.69
N THR A 62 5.27 8.11 -9.99
CA THR A 62 5.95 9.10 -10.88
C THR A 62 5.01 9.80 -11.85
N GLY A 63 3.83 9.25 -12.10
CA GLY A 63 2.97 9.65 -13.21
C GLY A 63 3.56 9.31 -14.58
N THR A 64 4.45 8.33 -14.68
CA THR A 64 5.13 7.97 -15.94
C THR A 64 4.92 6.50 -16.32
N ALA A 65 5.01 6.20 -17.61
CA ALA A 65 4.86 4.84 -18.15
C ALA A 65 6.07 3.93 -17.79
N PRO A 66 5.89 2.59 -17.78
CA PRO A 66 6.94 1.57 -17.64
C PRO A 66 8.22 1.82 -18.41
N ALA A 67 8.09 2.28 -19.66
CA ALA A 67 9.22 2.60 -20.52
C ALA A 67 10.04 3.79 -19.99
N ALA A 68 9.39 4.79 -19.38
CA ALA A 68 10.04 5.99 -18.87
C ALA A 68 10.75 5.76 -17.52
N HIS A 69 10.15 4.97 -16.61
CA HIS A 69 10.78 4.66 -15.32
C HIS A 69 11.63 3.38 -15.32
N GLY A 70 11.76 2.72 -16.47
CA GLY A 70 12.68 1.62 -16.72
C GLY A 70 12.24 0.26 -16.16
N MET A 71 11.02 0.14 -15.63
CA MET A 71 10.47 -1.15 -15.20
C MET A 71 9.44 -1.66 -16.22
N VAL A 72 9.92 -2.35 -17.25
CA VAL A 72 9.07 -3.04 -18.23
C VAL A 72 8.96 -4.50 -17.79
N GLY A 73 7.80 -4.87 -17.22
CA GLY A 73 7.53 -6.20 -16.67
C GLY A 73 7.96 -6.38 -15.21
N PHE A 74 7.80 -7.61 -14.70
CA PHE A 74 8.13 -7.94 -13.32
C PHE A 74 9.63 -8.25 -13.16
N ARG A 75 10.34 -7.43 -12.37
CA ARG A 75 11.70 -7.69 -11.91
C ARG A 75 11.86 -7.17 -10.49
N ASP A 76 12.12 -8.06 -9.54
CA ASP A 76 12.36 -7.69 -8.14
C ASP A 76 13.80 -7.20 -7.92
N GLY A 77 14.05 -6.46 -6.85
CA GLY A 77 15.39 -6.01 -6.45
C GLY A 77 16.06 -4.99 -7.38
N VAL A 78 15.34 -4.45 -8.38
CA VAL A 78 15.90 -3.49 -9.32
C VAL A 78 15.96 -2.11 -8.69
N ALA A 79 17.18 -1.61 -8.43
CA ALA A 79 17.39 -0.28 -7.90
C ALA A 79 16.69 0.81 -8.72
N TRP A 80 16.10 1.76 -8.01
CA TRP A 80 15.34 2.83 -8.61
C TRP A 80 15.70 4.18 -8.00
N ASN A 81 15.86 5.16 -8.87
CA ASN A 81 16.24 6.53 -8.53
C ASN A 81 15.46 7.52 -9.40
N PRO A 82 14.16 7.71 -9.16
CA PRO A 82 13.35 8.64 -9.95
C PRO A 82 13.71 10.09 -9.62
N ALA A 83 13.60 10.98 -10.61
CA ALA A 83 13.81 12.42 -10.42
C ALA A 83 12.77 13.04 -9.47
N HIS A 84 11.54 12.53 -9.50
CA HIS A 84 10.44 12.94 -8.62
C HIS A 84 9.56 11.75 -8.26
N THR A 85 8.86 11.88 -7.14
CA THR A 85 7.80 10.95 -6.73
C THR A 85 6.60 11.77 -6.23
N LEU A 86 5.41 11.17 -6.20
CA LEU A 86 4.19 11.78 -5.65
C LEU A 86 4.43 12.25 -4.22
N ALA A 87 4.95 11.37 -3.36
CA ALA A 87 5.33 11.69 -1.99
C ALA A 87 6.39 12.80 -1.96
N GLY A 88 7.43 12.74 -2.79
CA GLY A 88 8.49 13.74 -2.79
C GLY A 88 8.01 15.12 -3.24
N THR A 89 7.06 15.16 -4.16
CA THR A 89 6.40 16.40 -4.60
C THR A 89 5.54 16.99 -3.49
N LEU A 90 4.75 16.17 -2.78
CA LEU A 90 3.94 16.61 -1.65
C LEU A 90 4.80 17.08 -0.48
N ALA A 91 5.89 16.37 -0.16
CA ALA A 91 6.85 16.78 0.87
C ALA A 91 7.45 18.17 0.56
N ARG A 92 7.85 18.43 -0.70
CA ARG A 92 8.31 19.77 -1.12
C ARG A 92 7.23 20.85 -1.03
N ALA A 93 5.95 20.47 -1.11
CA ALA A 93 4.82 21.37 -0.91
C ALA A 93 4.45 21.57 0.57
N GLY A 94 5.20 20.99 1.51
CA GLY A 94 5.00 21.16 2.95
C GLY A 94 4.13 20.08 3.61
N TYR A 95 3.80 19.00 2.90
CA TYR A 95 3.06 17.88 3.47
C TYR A 95 3.92 17.01 4.38
N GLU A 96 3.31 16.45 5.42
CA GLU A 96 3.82 15.28 6.11
C GLU A 96 3.51 14.03 5.32
N THR A 97 4.54 13.27 4.94
CA THR A 97 4.41 12.12 4.05
C THR A 97 4.71 10.83 4.78
N VAL A 98 3.72 9.94 4.82
CA VAL A 98 3.79 8.68 5.57
C VAL A 98 3.39 7.52 4.66
N MET A 99 4.16 6.44 4.72
CA MET A 99 3.87 5.16 4.06
C MET A 99 3.60 4.09 5.11
N ILE A 100 2.45 3.42 5.05
CA ILE A 100 2.11 2.27 5.88
C ILE A 100 1.60 1.14 5.00
N GLY A 101 2.33 0.03 4.96
CA GLY A 101 1.96 -1.16 4.20
C GLY A 101 2.95 -1.48 3.08
N LYS A 102 2.45 -1.97 1.95
CA LYS A 102 3.29 -2.49 0.86
C LYS A 102 3.66 -1.37 -0.12
N LEU A 103 4.94 -1.12 -0.29
CA LEU A 103 5.48 -0.16 -1.26
C LEU A 103 6.17 -0.87 -2.44
N HIS A 104 6.82 -2.01 -2.19
CA HIS A 104 7.44 -2.88 -3.20
C HIS A 104 8.38 -2.13 -4.18
N LEU A 105 9.19 -1.23 -3.62
CA LEU A 105 10.22 -0.46 -4.33
C LEU A 105 11.61 -0.80 -3.78
N TRP A 106 12.63 -0.72 -4.64
CA TRP A 106 14.02 -1.03 -4.25
C TRP A 106 14.95 0.18 -4.46
N PRO A 107 15.84 0.50 -3.50
CA PRO A 107 16.03 -0.15 -2.19
C PRO A 107 14.86 0.10 -1.21
N ARG A 108 14.48 -0.89 -0.39
CA ARG A 108 13.25 -0.83 0.43
C ARG A 108 13.12 0.37 1.36
N ARG A 109 14.19 0.68 2.09
CA ARG A 109 14.21 1.76 3.09
C ARG A 109 14.65 3.10 2.50
N ARG A 110 14.76 3.19 1.18
CA ARG A 110 14.90 4.47 0.54
C ARG A 110 13.58 5.25 0.75
N PRO A 111 13.65 6.52 1.20
CA PRO A 111 12.44 7.29 1.54
C PRO A 111 11.43 7.47 0.39
N PHE A 112 11.91 7.59 -0.86
CA PHE A 112 11.07 7.94 -2.02
C PHE A 112 10.14 9.14 -1.79
N GLY A 113 10.53 10.06 -0.90
CA GLY A 113 9.75 11.24 -0.53
C GLY A 113 8.84 11.07 0.70
N PHE A 114 8.80 9.88 1.30
CA PHE A 114 8.14 9.64 2.59
C PHE A 114 9.07 10.00 3.75
N GLU A 115 8.59 10.78 4.71
CA GLU A 115 9.29 11.10 5.95
C GLU A 115 9.25 9.94 6.95
N ARG A 116 8.18 9.12 6.91
CA ARG A 116 8.01 7.94 7.75
C ARG A 116 7.53 6.75 6.92
N MET A 117 8.10 5.57 7.19
CA MET A 117 7.77 4.34 6.47
C MET A 117 7.65 3.16 7.43
N LEU A 118 6.45 2.57 7.49
CA LEU A 118 6.14 1.29 8.13
C LEU A 118 5.80 0.29 7.02
N LEU A 119 6.77 -0.54 6.65
CA LEU A 119 6.68 -1.39 5.48
C LEU A 119 6.16 -2.78 5.83
N ALA A 120 5.16 -3.23 5.11
CA ALA A 120 4.66 -4.61 5.16
C ALA A 120 4.69 -5.22 3.74
N ASP A 121 5.89 -5.25 3.17
CA ASP A 121 6.16 -5.82 1.84
C ASP A 121 6.08 -7.34 1.83
N TRP A 122 5.84 -7.91 0.66
CA TRP A 122 5.65 -9.35 0.46
C TRP A 122 6.93 -10.19 0.63
N THR A 123 8.05 -9.64 0.20
CA THR A 123 9.33 -10.32 0.14
C THR A 123 9.76 -10.81 1.52
N GLY A 124 10.43 -11.97 1.55
CA GLY A 124 10.88 -12.67 2.74
C GLY A 124 11.55 -11.80 3.81
N ASP A 125 11.82 -12.40 4.96
CA ASP A 125 12.42 -11.72 6.11
C ASP A 125 13.89 -11.33 5.88
N ASP A 126 14.10 -10.30 5.06
CA ASP A 126 15.37 -9.58 4.91
C ASP A 126 15.53 -8.48 5.98
N GLY A 127 14.72 -8.55 7.06
CA GLY A 127 14.74 -7.62 8.17
C GLY A 127 14.04 -6.29 7.91
N HIS A 128 13.45 -6.07 6.73
CA HIS A 128 12.81 -4.80 6.37
C HIS A 128 11.28 -4.79 6.45
N ASN A 129 10.64 -5.93 6.75
CA ASN A 129 9.19 -6.03 6.91
C ASN A 129 8.77 -5.79 8.38
N ASP A 130 8.21 -4.60 8.63
CA ASP A 130 7.74 -4.14 9.95
C ASP A 130 6.59 -5.01 10.49
N TYR A 131 5.65 -5.44 9.65
CA TYR A 131 4.56 -6.33 10.05
C TYR A 131 5.08 -7.68 10.55
N VAL A 132 6.01 -8.30 9.83
CA VAL A 132 6.59 -9.60 10.23
C VAL A 132 7.41 -9.47 11.52
N ARG A 133 8.13 -8.36 11.68
CA ARG A 133 8.85 -8.06 12.94
C ARG A 133 7.89 -7.88 14.11
N TRP A 134 6.79 -7.15 13.91
CA TRP A 134 5.73 -6.99 14.89
C TRP A 134 5.09 -8.34 15.26
N LEU A 135 4.72 -9.14 14.27
CA LEU A 135 4.07 -10.44 14.47
C LEU A 135 4.94 -11.39 15.31
N ARG A 136 6.27 -11.37 15.10
CA ARG A 136 7.21 -12.16 15.90
C ARG A 136 7.39 -11.62 17.31
N ARG A 137 7.52 -10.30 17.46
CA ARG A 137 7.80 -9.66 18.75
C ARG A 137 6.60 -9.67 19.68
N GLU A 138 5.43 -9.29 19.17
CA GLU A 138 4.22 -9.10 19.98
C GLU A 138 3.37 -10.37 20.10
N HIS A 139 3.47 -11.28 19.13
CA HIS A 139 2.64 -12.50 19.09
C HIS A 139 3.44 -13.81 19.08
N GLY A 140 4.78 -13.77 19.08
CA GLY A 140 5.63 -14.97 19.13
C GLY A 140 5.53 -15.87 17.89
N VAL A 141 4.98 -15.37 16.78
CA VAL A 141 4.76 -16.18 15.57
C VAL A 141 6.04 -16.28 14.76
N ILE A 142 6.73 -17.41 14.87
CA ILE A 142 8.04 -17.65 14.23
C ILE A 142 8.00 -18.64 13.05
N GLY A 143 6.91 -19.40 12.90
CA GLY A 143 6.76 -20.47 11.90
C GLY A 143 5.97 -20.08 10.65
N VAL A 144 5.56 -18.83 10.51
CA VAL A 144 4.85 -18.34 9.33
C VAL A 144 5.89 -17.84 8.33
N ASP A 145 5.86 -18.42 7.12
CA ASP A 145 6.59 -17.86 6.00
C ASP A 145 6.15 -16.38 5.85
N PRO A 146 7.05 -15.40 5.96
CA PRO A 146 6.75 -13.98 5.76
C PRO A 146 5.94 -13.71 4.48
N ALA A 147 6.21 -14.49 3.43
CA ALA A 147 5.53 -14.41 2.14
C ALA A 147 4.09 -14.93 2.17
N MET A 148 3.70 -15.67 3.22
CA MET A 148 2.37 -16.18 3.50
C MET A 148 1.66 -15.42 4.62
N ALA A 149 2.35 -14.56 5.36
CA ALA A 149 1.84 -13.92 6.57
C ALA A 149 0.59 -13.06 6.31
N HIS A 150 0.46 -12.50 5.11
CA HIS A 150 -0.72 -11.77 4.65
C HIS A 150 -1.89 -12.67 4.21
N GLY A 151 -1.81 -13.99 4.44
CA GLY A 151 -2.91 -14.94 4.29
C GLY A 151 -2.98 -15.68 2.95
N VAL A 152 -2.42 -15.12 1.88
CA VAL A 152 -2.48 -15.68 0.52
C VAL A 152 -1.08 -16.10 0.08
N SER A 153 -0.99 -17.15 -0.73
CA SER A 153 0.29 -17.57 -1.31
C SER A 153 0.76 -16.59 -2.41
N PRO A 154 2.08 -16.34 -2.53
CA PRO A 154 2.63 -15.46 -3.54
C PRO A 154 2.16 -15.82 -4.95
N ASN A 155 1.56 -14.88 -5.68
CA ASN A 155 1.08 -15.10 -7.04
C ASN A 155 0.17 -16.35 -7.19
N SER A 156 -0.46 -16.77 -6.11
CA SER A 156 -1.31 -17.96 -6.06
C SER A 156 -2.76 -17.63 -6.38
N TRP A 157 -3.48 -18.66 -6.76
CA TRP A 157 -4.92 -18.62 -7.08
C TRP A 157 -5.73 -19.41 -6.04
N VAL A 158 -5.06 -19.92 -5.00
CA VAL A 158 -5.69 -20.72 -3.96
C VAL A 158 -6.46 -19.81 -3.01
N SER A 159 -7.77 -20.05 -2.91
CA SER A 159 -8.62 -19.43 -1.90
C SER A 159 -8.61 -20.26 -0.62
N ARG A 160 -8.40 -19.61 0.52
CA ARG A 160 -8.48 -20.22 1.85
C ARG A 160 -8.83 -19.18 2.91
N PRO A 161 -9.40 -19.57 4.06
CA PRO A 161 -9.46 -18.72 5.22
C PRO A 161 -8.06 -18.26 5.65
N HIS A 162 -7.99 -17.07 6.25
CA HIS A 162 -6.74 -16.59 6.83
C HIS A 162 -6.31 -17.52 7.98
N HIS A 163 -5.01 -17.87 8.01
CA HIS A 163 -4.45 -18.83 8.97
C HIS A 163 -4.03 -18.19 10.31
N LEU A 164 -4.01 -16.86 10.37
CA LEU A 164 -3.79 -16.09 11.60
C LEU A 164 -5.11 -15.49 12.11
N PRO A 165 -5.24 -15.26 13.43
CA PRO A 165 -6.33 -14.45 13.99
C PRO A 165 -6.46 -13.08 13.30
N GLU A 166 -7.66 -12.52 13.28
CA GLU A 166 -7.95 -11.21 12.67
C GLU A 166 -7.01 -10.11 13.17
N THR A 167 -6.82 -10.05 14.49
CA THR A 167 -5.94 -9.07 15.15
C THR A 167 -4.46 -9.21 14.78
N GLN A 168 -4.09 -10.28 14.07
CA GLN A 168 -2.74 -10.57 13.62
C GLN A 168 -2.58 -10.47 12.11
N MET A 169 -3.65 -10.17 11.36
CA MET A 169 -3.61 -10.10 9.90
C MET A 169 -2.83 -8.86 9.43
N HIS A 170 -2.23 -8.97 8.24
CA HIS A 170 -1.50 -7.88 7.59
C HIS A 170 -2.36 -6.61 7.41
N THR A 171 -3.60 -6.78 6.96
CA THR A 171 -4.55 -5.69 6.77
C THR A 171 -4.93 -5.03 8.09
N PHE A 172 -5.17 -5.83 9.14
CA PHE A 172 -5.45 -5.33 10.48
C PHE A 172 -4.29 -4.48 10.99
N TRP A 173 -3.06 -4.98 10.88
CA TRP A 173 -1.86 -4.25 11.30
C TRP A 173 -1.69 -2.92 10.55
N CYS A 174 -1.86 -2.90 9.21
CA CYS A 174 -1.73 -1.65 8.45
C CYS A 174 -2.75 -0.60 8.89
N ILE A 175 -3.99 -1.01 9.17
CA ILE A 175 -5.05 -0.10 9.62
C ILE A 175 -4.79 0.39 11.05
N GLU A 176 -4.39 -0.50 11.97
CA GLU A 176 -4.06 -0.12 13.34
C GLU A 176 -2.88 0.86 13.41
N GLU A 177 -1.83 0.65 12.64
CA GLU A 177 -0.69 1.59 12.59
C GLU A 177 -1.10 2.93 11.98
N ALA A 178 -1.97 2.94 10.96
CA ALA A 178 -2.52 4.17 10.41
C ALA A 178 -3.38 4.93 11.43
N MET A 179 -4.28 4.23 12.13
CA MET A 179 -5.11 4.82 13.17
C MET A 179 -4.28 5.36 14.33
N ARG A 180 -3.28 4.59 14.80
CA ARG A 180 -2.37 5.02 15.86
C ARG A 180 -1.60 6.27 15.44
N PHE A 181 -1.07 6.30 14.22
CA PHE A 181 -0.39 7.48 13.68
C PHE A 181 -1.32 8.70 13.69
N LEU A 182 -2.54 8.56 13.16
CA LEU A 182 -3.52 9.66 13.09
C LEU A 182 -3.92 10.17 14.49
N GLN A 183 -4.07 9.28 15.47
CA GLN A 183 -4.41 9.66 16.86
C GLN A 183 -3.27 10.35 17.60
N GLN A 184 -2.01 9.99 17.30
CA GLN A 184 -0.82 10.57 17.93
C GLN A 184 -0.27 11.78 17.19
N ARG A 185 -0.89 12.15 16.08
CA ARG A 185 -0.42 13.23 15.22
C ARG A 185 -0.68 14.58 15.86
N GLU A 186 0.39 15.30 16.17
CA GLU A 186 0.33 16.65 16.76
C GLU A 186 0.59 17.78 15.73
N GLY A 187 1.07 17.43 14.53
CA GLY A 187 1.50 18.38 13.50
C GLY A 187 0.34 19.08 12.78
N ARG A 188 0.53 20.37 12.46
CA ARG A 188 -0.43 21.18 11.67
C ARG A 188 -0.16 21.20 10.17
N ARG A 189 0.88 20.48 9.70
CA ARG A 189 1.13 20.34 8.25
C ARG A 189 -0.03 19.55 7.61
N PRO A 190 -0.35 19.74 6.32
CA PRO A 190 -1.25 18.81 5.65
C PRO A 190 -0.59 17.42 5.54
N LEU A 191 -1.38 16.35 5.58
CA LEU A 191 -0.93 14.96 5.58
C LEU A 191 -1.05 14.33 4.20
N PHE A 192 -0.07 13.51 3.82
CA PHE A 192 -0.17 12.52 2.76
C PHE A 192 0.16 11.15 3.36
N LEU A 193 -0.87 10.33 3.52
CA LEU A 193 -0.76 8.96 4.02
C LEU A 193 -1.05 7.98 2.87
N ASN A 194 -0.11 7.09 2.57
CA ASN A 194 -0.27 5.97 1.64
C ASN A 194 -0.28 4.65 2.41
#